data_AF-A0A1A8QY95-F1
#
_entry.id   AF-A0A1A8QY95-F1
#
_cell.length_a   1.000
_cell.length_b   1.000
_cell.length_c   1.000
_cell.angle_alpha   90.00
_cell.angle_beta   90.00
_cell.angle_gamma   90.00
#
_symmetry.space_group_name_H-M   'P 1'
#
loop_
_entity.id
_entity.type
_entity.pdbx_description
1 polymer ?
#
loop_
_entity_poly.entity_id
_entity_poly.type
_entity_poly.pdbx_seq_one_letter_code
_entity_poly.pdbx_strand_id
1 'polypeptide(L)'
;PVLWNWSHLQNNTWKKVIDGKELTLSKPEDSGLYRCYAETKFQKSVSQNLTVFIISVPRQTNEDLGEAALVLSILNLIFLIAAFF
;
A
#
# COMPACT_ATOMS: atom_id res chain seq x y z
N PRO A 1 -23.10 24.64 6.05
CA PRO A 1 -22.33 23.38 6.12
C PRO A 1 -21.56 23.19 4.80
N VAL A 2 -20.32 22.72 4.85
CA VAL A 2 -19.51 22.42 3.66
C VAL A 2 -19.65 20.93 3.36
N LEU A 3 -20.07 20.61 2.15
CA LEU A 3 -20.09 19.26 1.60
C LEU A 3 -18.73 18.99 0.96
N TRP A 4 -18.12 17.88 1.33
CA TRP A 4 -16.84 17.46 0.82
C TRP A 4 -17.00 16.17 0.03
N ASN A 5 -16.26 16.02 -1.06
CA ASN A 5 -16.14 14.73 -1.72
C ASN A 5 -14.79 14.62 -2.42
N TRP A 6 -14.37 13.39 -2.67
CA TRP A 6 -13.19 13.06 -3.44
C TRP A 6 -13.59 12.47 -4.78
N SER A 7 -12.80 12.77 -5.81
CA SER A 7 -12.92 12.17 -7.13
C SER A 7 -11.59 11.61 -7.60
N HIS A 8 -11.66 10.50 -8.32
CA HIS A 8 -10.54 9.82 -8.98
C HIS A 8 -10.71 9.98 -10.51
N LEU A 9 -9.63 10.30 -11.22
CA LEU A 9 -9.63 10.34 -12.67
C LEU A 9 -9.60 8.92 -13.25
N GLN A 10 -10.66 8.53 -13.95
CA GLN A 10 -10.78 7.23 -14.63
C GLN A 10 -11.20 7.45 -16.08
N ASN A 11 -10.47 6.88 -17.03
CA ASN A 11 -10.77 7.01 -18.47
C ASN A 11 -10.98 8.49 -18.87
N ASN A 12 -10.06 9.37 -18.47
CA ASN A 12 -10.13 10.83 -18.68
C ASN A 12 -11.36 11.54 -18.08
N THR A 13 -12.13 10.87 -17.21
CA THR A 13 -13.32 11.43 -16.57
C THR A 13 -13.18 11.37 -15.05
N TRP A 14 -13.53 12.44 -14.36
CA TRP A 14 -13.53 12.48 -12.90
C TRP A 14 -14.75 11.76 -12.36
N LYS A 15 -14.53 10.70 -11.58
CA LYS A 15 -15.58 9.96 -10.90
C LYS A 15 -15.48 10.17 -9.40
N LYS A 16 -16.60 10.52 -8.77
CA LYS A 16 -16.70 10.61 -7.32
C LYS A 16 -16.46 9.23 -6.70
N VAL A 17 -15.59 9.16 -5.71
CA VAL A 17 -15.25 7.92 -5.00
C VAL A 17 -15.79 7.89 -3.58
N ILE A 18 -15.87 9.04 -2.89
CA ILE A 18 -16.39 9.11 -1.52
C ILE A 18 -16.91 10.52 -1.18
N ASP A 19 -17.90 10.60 -0.30
CA ASP A 19 -18.28 11.83 0.41
C ASP A 19 -17.51 11.94 1.73
N GLY A 20 -17.04 13.14 2.04
CA GLY A 20 -16.28 13.41 3.25
C GLY A 20 -14.98 14.13 2.97
N LYS A 21 -14.35 14.59 4.06
CA LYS A 21 -13.07 15.31 4.03
C LYS A 21 -11.89 14.38 3.80
N GLU A 22 -12.01 13.12 4.23
CA GLU A 22 -10.91 12.16 4.25
C GLU A 22 -11.13 11.07 3.21
N LEU A 23 -10.03 10.60 2.63
CA LEU A 23 -9.97 9.48 1.70
C LEU A 23 -8.84 8.55 2.16
N THR A 24 -9.17 7.29 2.38
CA THR A 24 -8.19 6.24 2.70
C THR A 24 -8.01 5.34 1.48
N LEU A 25 -6.77 5.16 1.05
CA LEU A 25 -6.37 4.30 -0.06
C LEU A 25 -5.38 3.27 0.47
N SER A 26 -5.48 2.01 0.05
CA SER A 26 -4.73 0.93 0.71
C SER A 26 -4.07 -0.05 -0.25
N LYS A 27 -4.56 -0.16 -1.48
CA LYS A 27 -4.08 -1.15 -2.44
C LYS A 27 -3.32 -0.49 -3.59
N PRO A 28 -2.38 -1.22 -4.23
CA PRO A 28 -1.71 -0.71 -5.42
C PRO A 28 -2.67 -0.24 -6.52
N GLU A 29 -3.81 -0.93 -6.69
CA GLU A 29 -4.83 -0.58 -7.69
C GLU A 29 -5.55 0.75 -7.40
N ASP A 30 -5.46 1.26 -6.17
CA ASP A 30 -6.01 2.56 -5.79
C ASP A 30 -5.12 3.72 -6.28
N SER A 31 -3.94 3.45 -6.84
CA SER A 31 -3.05 4.47 -7.40
C SER A 31 -3.72 5.25 -8.52
N GLY A 32 -3.42 6.55 -8.62
CA GLY A 32 -3.96 7.40 -9.68
C GLY A 32 -4.03 8.87 -9.30
N LEU A 33 -4.80 9.63 -10.07
CA LEU A 33 -4.92 11.09 -9.91
C LEU A 33 -6.24 11.45 -9.20
N TYR A 34 -6.13 12.11 -8.06
CA TYR A 34 -7.24 12.47 -7.20
C TYR A 34 -7.42 13.99 -7.09
N ARG A 35 -8.63 14.41 -6.75
CA ARG A 35 -8.92 15.79 -6.33
C ARG A 35 -10.08 15.84 -5.35
N CYS A 36 -10.08 16.84 -4.49
CA CYS A 36 -11.12 17.09 -3.51
C CYS A 36 -12.02 18.24 -3.98
N TYR A 37 -13.30 18.14 -3.67
CA TYR A 37 -14.29 19.18 -3.86
C TYR A 37 -14.81 19.66 -2.51
N ALA A 38 -14.94 20.97 -2.38
CA ALA A 38 -15.60 21.61 -1.26
C ALA A 38 -16.78 22.43 -1.80
N GLU A 39 -17.98 22.16 -1.32
CA GLU A 39 -19.19 22.81 -1.79
C GLU A 39 -20.00 23.36 -0.61
N THR A 40 -20.40 24.61 -0.72
CA THR A 40 -21.37 25.26 0.15
C THR A 40 -22.59 25.64 -0.67
N LYS A 41 -23.63 26.19 -0.03
CA LYS A 41 -24.79 26.73 -0.74
C LYS A 41 -24.45 27.84 -1.75
N PHE A 42 -23.29 28.50 -1.61
CA PHE A 42 -22.94 29.69 -2.37
C PHE A 42 -21.72 29.52 -3.27
N GLN A 43 -20.86 28.55 -2.96
CA GLN A 43 -19.57 28.40 -3.63
C GLN A 43 -19.17 26.94 -3.73
N LYS A 44 -18.56 26.61 -4.87
CA LYS A 44 -17.86 25.37 -5.11
C LYS A 44 -16.38 25.65 -5.36
N SER A 45 -15.52 24.89 -4.73
CA SER A 45 -14.08 24.93 -4.93
C SER A 45 -13.54 23.53 -5.21
N VAL A 46 -12.44 23.46 -5.94
CA VAL A 46 -11.75 22.23 -6.31
C VAL A 46 -10.29 22.38 -5.92
N SER A 47 -9.71 21.35 -5.32
CA SER A 47 -8.28 21.33 -5.02
C SER A 47 -7.43 21.25 -6.29
N GLN A 48 -6.13 21.44 -6.13
CA GLN A 48 -5.17 20.95 -7.13
C GLN A 48 -5.26 19.42 -7.24
N ASN A 49 -4.78 18.89 -8.36
CA ASN A 49 -4.73 17.44 -8.58
C ASN A 49 -3.59 16.83 -7.75
N LEU A 50 -3.85 15.69 -7.12
CA LEU A 50 -2.91 14.92 -6.32
C LEU A 50 -2.65 13.57 -6.99
N THR A 51 -1.41 13.31 -7.38
CA THR A 51 -1.00 11.99 -7.88
C THR A 51 -0.61 11.10 -6.71
N VAL A 52 -1.26 9.94 -6.59
CA VAL A 52 -0.99 8.95 -5.55
C VAL A 52 -0.44 7.68 -6.19
N PHE A 53 0.68 7.18 -5.67
CA PHE A 53 1.27 5.90 -6.04
C PHE A 53 1.41 5.02 -4.80
N ILE A 54 0.74 3.88 -4.80
CA ILE A 54 0.81 2.85 -3.77
C ILE A 54 1.53 1.65 -4.38
N ILE A 55 2.63 1.24 -3.75
CA ILE A 55 3.43 0.09 -4.20
C ILE A 55 3.36 -1.02 -3.16
N SER A 56 3.06 -2.25 -3.60
CA SER A 56 3.23 -3.44 -2.80
C SER A 56 4.64 -3.96 -2.98
N VAL A 57 5.47 -3.83 -1.94
CA VAL A 57 6.79 -4.45 -1.93
C VAL A 57 6.62 -5.87 -1.36
N PRO A 58 7.01 -6.93 -2.09
CA PRO A 58 7.04 -8.27 -1.54
C PRO A 58 7.88 -8.25 -0.26
N ARG A 59 7.33 -8.80 0.81
CA ARG A 59 8.11 -9.02 2.02
C ARG A 59 9.22 -9.99 1.63
N GLN A 60 10.47 -9.53 1.57
CA GLN A 60 11.60 -10.44 1.42
C GLN A 60 11.62 -11.30 2.67
N THR A 61 11.18 -12.55 2.55
CA THR A 61 11.23 -13.54 3.62
C THR A 61 12.69 -13.87 3.87
N ASN A 62 13.34 -13.13 4.78
CA ASN A 62 14.56 -13.60 5.44
C ASN A 62 14.31 -14.87 6.28
N GLU A 63 13.04 -15.29 6.39
CA GLU A 63 12.57 -16.47 7.13
C GLU A 63 13.06 -17.78 6.46
N ASP A 64 13.02 -17.89 5.13
CA ASP A 64 13.47 -19.11 4.42
C ASP A 64 15.00 -19.33 4.55
N LEU A 65 15.77 -18.24 4.57
CA LEU A 65 17.21 -18.30 4.82
C LEU A 65 17.53 -18.73 6.25
N GLY A 66 16.69 -18.30 7.22
CA GLY A 66 16.82 -18.69 8.62
C GLY A 66 16.58 -20.18 8.82
N GLU A 67 15.51 -20.74 8.24
CA GLU A 67 15.22 -22.17 8.35
C GLU A 67 16.28 -23.04 7.68
N ALA A 68 16.71 -22.70 6.46
CA ALA A 68 17.74 -23.44 5.76
C ALA A 68 19.10 -23.42 6.51
N ALA A 69 19.50 -22.26 7.05
CA ALA A 69 20.73 -22.13 7.82
C ALA A 69 20.69 -22.95 9.12
N LEU A 70 19.54 -23.02 9.80
CA LEU A 70 19.37 -23.85 11.00
C LEU A 70 19.51 -25.34 10.68
N VAL A 71 18.85 -25.83 9.62
CA VAL A 71 18.94 -27.23 9.18
C VAL A 71 20.39 -27.60 8.83
N LEU A 72 21.09 -26.74 8.08
CA LEU A 72 22.50 -26.97 7.72
C LEU A 72 23.42 -26.96 8.94
N SER A 73 23.17 -26.07 9.91
CA SER A 73 23.96 -25.99 11.15
C SER A 73 23.78 -27.23 12.02
N ILE A 74 22.53 -27.73 12.14
CA ILE A 74 22.22 -28.96 12.86
C ILE A 74 22.89 -30.17 12.18
N LEU A 75 22.81 -30.26 10.85
CA LEU A 75 23.42 -31.34 10.10
C LEU A 75 24.95 -31.37 10.30
N ASN A 76 25.60 -30.22 10.23
CA ASN A 76 27.04 -30.11 10.47
C ASN A 76 27.44 -30.53 11.90
N LEU A 77 26.63 -30.16 12.90
CA LEU A 77 26.86 -30.57 14.29
C LEU A 77 26.77 -32.09 14.46
N ILE A 78 25.78 -32.75 13.83
CA ILE A 78 25.63 -34.20 13.86
C ILE A 78 26.86 -34.89 13.24
N PHE A 79 27.35 -34.39 12.11
CA PHE A 79 28.57 -34.91 11.47
C PHE A 79 29.81 -34.79 12.37
N LEU A 80 29.98 -33.66 13.05
CA LEU A 80 31.10 -33.47 13.98
C LEU A 80 31.03 -34.48 15.13
N ILE A 81 29.87 -34.64 15.79
CA ILE A 81 29.71 -35.60 16.87
C ILE A 81 30.02 -37.02 16.38
N ALA A 82 29.49 -37.43 15.22
CA ALA A 82 29.73 -38.75 14.65
C ALA A 82 31.19 -39.01 14.25
N ALA A 83 32.00 -37.96 14.02
CA ALA A 83 33.43 -38.10 13.70
C ALA A 83 34.33 -38.21 14.96
N PHE A 84 33.84 -37.77 16.13
CA PHE A 84 34.59 -37.79 17.39
C PHE A 84 34.29 -39.02 18.27
N PHE A 85 33.26 -39.81 17.95
CA PHE A 85 32.91 -41.08 18.60
C PHE A 85 33.18 -42.27 17.68
#